data_AF-A0A7W8FLF4-F1
#
_entry.id   AF-A0A7W8FLF4-F1
#
_cell.length_a   1.000
_cell.length_b   1.000
_cell.length_c   1.000
_cell.angle_alpha   90.00
_cell.angle_beta   90.00
_cell.angle_gamma   90.00
#
_symmetry.space_group_name_H-M   'P 1'
#
loop_
_entity.id
_entity.type
_entity.pdbx_description
1 polymer ?
#
loop_
_entity_poly.entity_id
_entity_poly.type
_entity_poly.pdbx_seq_one_letter_code
_entity_poly.pdbx_strand_id
1 'polypeptide(L)'
;MKMKVAALMTAFVAIGVGLAAPASAGCETQAFAKYCDGPIRPDGSWDRCMEAFGTVNAFGQVLIPTVSRCYPYDPASPPMTPLGQPQDHVYP
;
A
#
# COMPACT_ATOMS: atom_id res chain seq x y z
N MET A 1 -44.00 7.01 -33.96
CA MET A 1 -43.47 5.63 -33.90
C MET A 1 -42.56 5.45 -35.11
N LYS A 2 -41.24 5.22 -35.07
CA LYS A 2 -40.33 4.63 -34.08
C LYS A 2 -38.90 5.19 -34.30
N MET A 3 -38.18 5.39 -33.19
CA MET A 3 -36.71 5.61 -33.06
C MET A 3 -35.89 4.67 -33.98
N LYS A 4 -34.62 4.95 -34.33
CA LYS A 4 -33.47 5.03 -33.40
C LYS A 4 -32.28 5.79 -34.00
N VAL A 5 -31.90 6.88 -33.33
CA VAL A 5 -30.58 7.50 -33.39
C VAL A 5 -29.61 6.51 -32.74
N ALA A 6 -28.70 5.94 -33.52
CA ALA A 6 -27.59 5.15 -32.99
C ALA A 6 -26.55 6.13 -32.41
N ALA A 7 -26.72 6.44 -31.13
CA ALA A 7 -25.77 7.23 -30.38
C ALA A 7 -24.41 6.53 -30.33
N LEU A 8 -23.36 7.28 -30.69
CA LEU A 8 -21.97 6.95 -30.45
C LEU A 8 -21.79 6.58 -28.96
N MET A 9 -21.54 5.31 -28.69
CA MET A 9 -21.03 4.87 -27.39
C MET A 9 -19.51 4.86 -27.49
N THR A 10 -18.91 6.02 -27.26
CA THR A 10 -17.48 6.15 -26.99
C THR A 10 -17.22 5.48 -25.65
N ALA A 11 -16.82 4.20 -25.68
CA ALA A 11 -16.35 3.49 -24.50
C ALA A 11 -15.01 4.12 -24.08
N PHE A 12 -15.08 5.10 -23.17
CA PHE A 12 -13.91 5.47 -22.38
C PHE A 12 -13.58 4.28 -21.48
N VAL A 13 -12.67 3.43 -21.96
CA VAL A 13 -11.94 2.50 -21.10
C VAL A 13 -11.05 3.39 -20.24
N ALA A 14 -11.53 3.70 -19.03
CA ALA A 14 -10.68 4.21 -17.97
C ALA A 14 -9.69 3.08 -17.62
N ILE A 15 -8.57 3.03 -18.33
CA ILE A 15 -7.41 2.22 -17.95
C ILE A 15 -6.97 2.79 -16.61
N GLY A 16 -7.24 2.04 -15.54
CA GLY A 16 -6.91 2.43 -14.18
C GLY A 16 -5.46 2.86 -14.10
N VAL A 17 -5.26 4.12 -13.71
CA VAL A 17 -3.95 4.64 -13.33
C VAL A 17 -3.45 3.77 -12.18
N GLY A 18 -2.42 2.97 -12.45
CA GLY A 18 -1.88 2.03 -11.48
C GLY A 18 -1.38 2.75 -10.22
N LEU A 19 -2.00 2.40 -9.09
CA LEU A 19 -1.36 2.16 -7.80
C LEU A 19 -0.40 3.24 -7.28
N ALA A 20 -0.74 4.52 -7.38
CA ALA A 20 -0.20 5.45 -6.39
C ALA A 20 -0.70 4.98 -5.01
N ALA A 21 0.21 4.76 -4.06
CA ALA A 21 -0.20 4.55 -2.66
C ALA A 21 -1.22 5.65 -2.31
N PRO A 22 -2.32 5.31 -1.62
CA PRO A 22 -3.35 6.28 -1.29
C PRO A 22 -2.67 7.51 -0.68
N ALA A 23 -2.97 8.71 -1.19
CA ALA A 23 -2.31 9.98 -0.83
C ALA A 23 -2.53 10.41 0.64
N SER A 24 -3.08 9.50 1.45
CA SER A 24 -3.49 9.61 2.84
C SER A 24 -2.97 8.41 3.65
N ALA A 25 -1.95 7.70 3.16
CA ALA A 25 -1.38 6.59 3.91
C ALA A 25 -0.68 7.14 5.16
N GLY A 26 -1.21 6.81 6.35
CA GLY A 26 -0.51 7.09 7.58
C GLY A 26 0.77 6.28 7.61
N CYS A 27 1.90 6.96 7.77
CA CYS A 27 3.21 6.30 7.79
C CYS A 27 3.88 6.49 9.15
N GLU A 28 4.28 5.38 9.75
CA GLU A 28 5.07 5.34 10.98
C GLU A 28 6.49 4.86 10.64
N THR A 29 7.49 5.60 11.10
CA THR A 29 8.90 5.19 10.96
C THR A 29 9.40 4.61 12.27
N GLN A 30 9.91 3.39 12.21
CA GLN A 30 10.52 2.67 13.32
C GLN A 30 12.02 2.46 13.09
N ALA A 31 12.70 1.79 14.03
CA ALA A 31 14.16 1.64 13.99
C ALA A 31 14.68 0.91 12.74
N PHE A 32 13.94 -0.08 12.24
CA PHE A 32 14.38 -0.95 11.14
C PHE A 32 13.49 -0.90 9.91
N ALA A 33 12.35 -0.22 10.00
CA ALA A 33 11.40 -0.16 8.91
C ALA A 33 10.49 1.06 8.99
N LYS A 34 9.92 1.41 7.83
CA LYS A 34 8.77 2.31 7.71
C LYS A 34 7.55 1.50 7.37
N TYR A 35 6.45 1.72 8.08
CA TYR A 35 5.15 1.11 7.82
C TYR A 35 4.18 2.19 7.36
N CYS A 36 3.45 1.93 6.29
CA CYS A 36 2.41 2.80 5.78
C CYS A 36 1.14 2.00 5.56
N ASP A 37 0.02 2.49 6.06
CA ASP A 37 -1.26 1.81 5.96
C ASP A 37 -2.19 2.51 4.95
N GLY A 38 -2.82 1.71 4.09
CA GLY A 38 -3.89 2.17 3.21
C GLY A 38 -5.22 2.34 3.94
N PRO A 39 -6.28 2.81 3.26
CA PRO A 39 -7.62 2.91 3.83
C PRO A 39 -8.10 1.59 4.43
N ILE A 40 -8.85 1.70 5.52
CA ILE A 40 -9.57 0.58 6.12
C ILE A 40 -10.71 0.16 5.18
N ARG A 41 -10.79 -1.13 4.88
CA ARG A 41 -11.83 -1.77 4.07
C ARG A 41 -13.11 -1.96 4.89
N PRO A 42 -14.26 -2.27 4.26
CA PRO A 42 -15.52 -2.50 4.98
C PRO A 42 -15.49 -3.63 6.02
N ASP A 43 -14.57 -4.58 5.90
CA ASP A 43 -14.36 -5.68 6.85
C ASP A 43 -13.41 -5.31 8.01
N GLY A 44 -12.88 -4.10 8.04
CA GLY A 44 -11.94 -3.63 9.05
C GLY A 44 -10.47 -3.94 8.75
N SER A 45 -10.16 -4.67 7.68
CA SER A 45 -8.78 -4.93 7.25
C SER A 45 -8.21 -3.74 6.46
N TRP A 46 -6.89 -3.69 6.29
CA TRP A 46 -6.24 -2.69 5.43
C TRP A 46 -5.03 -3.29 4.72
N ASP A 47 -4.50 -2.59 3.72
CA ASP A 47 -3.20 -2.93 3.16
C ASP A 47 -2.10 -2.22 3.94
N ARG A 48 -1.12 -2.98 4.40
CA ARG A 48 0.07 -2.47 5.05
C ARG A 48 1.29 -2.65 4.15
N CYS A 49 1.96 -1.54 3.86
CA CYS A 49 3.23 -1.52 3.17
C CYS A 49 4.37 -1.34 4.16
N MET A 50 5.33 -2.25 4.16
CA MET A 50 6.57 -2.17 4.93
C MET A 50 7.73 -1.86 3.98
N GLU A 51 8.62 -0.97 4.40
CA GLU A 51 9.94 -0.74 3.82
C GLU A 51 10.99 -1.04 4.89
N ALA A 52 11.70 -2.17 4.78
CA ALA A 52 12.80 -2.53 5.67
C ALA A 52 14.07 -1.80 5.22
N PHE A 53 14.71 -1.08 6.14
CA PHE A 53 15.86 -0.26 5.81
C PHE A 53 17.10 -1.09 5.54
N GLY A 54 17.71 -0.87 4.37
CA GLY A 54 19.01 -1.40 4.02
C GLY A 54 20.16 -0.63 4.67
N THR A 55 21.38 -1.09 4.42
CA THR A 55 22.62 -0.45 4.89
C THR A 55 23.65 -0.38 3.78
N VAL A 56 24.40 0.72 3.76
CA VAL A 56 25.55 0.91 2.86
C VAL A 56 26.84 0.98 3.69
N ASN A 57 27.98 0.64 3.09
CA ASN A 57 29.29 0.85 3.72
C ASN A 57 29.77 2.30 3.53
N ALA A 58 30.91 2.65 4.14
CA ALA A 58 31.51 3.98 4.04
C ALA A 58 31.92 4.39 2.61
N PHE A 59 32.00 3.43 1.69
CA PHE A 59 32.32 3.64 0.28
C PHE A 59 31.07 3.68 -0.61
N GLY A 60 29.87 3.68 -0.02
CA GLY A 60 28.59 3.76 -0.73
C GLY A 60 28.13 2.45 -1.38
N GLN A 61 28.79 1.31 -1.11
CA GLN A 61 28.32 0.01 -1.60
C GLN A 61 27.18 -0.51 -0.72
N VAL A 62 26.13 -1.02 -1.36
CA VAL A 62 24.99 -1.66 -0.68
C VAL A 62 25.46 -2.98 -0.04
N LEU A 63 25.36 -3.06 1.29
CA LEU A 63 25.60 -4.29 2.05
C LEU A 63 24.31 -5.09 2.24
N ILE A 64 23.23 -4.38 2.57
CA ILE A 64 21.88 -4.93 2.74
C ILE A 64 20.95 -4.02 1.94
N PRO A 65 20.22 -4.54 0.94
CA PRO A 65 19.31 -3.71 0.16
C PRO A 65 18.09 -3.32 1.00
N THR A 66 17.61 -2.09 0.80
CA THR A 66 16.27 -1.70 1.25
C THR A 66 15.26 -2.53 0.46
N VAL A 67 14.34 -3.21 1.16
CA VAL A 67 13.30 -4.03 0.54
C VAL A 67 11.93 -3.54 0.99
N SER A 68 10.96 -3.58 0.10
CA SER A 68 9.59 -3.18 0.39
C SER A 68 8.59 -4.25 -0.02
N ARG A 69 7.49 -4.35 0.73
CA ARG A 69 6.38 -5.24 0.42
C ARG A 69 5.09 -4.69 1.00
N CYS A 70 3.98 -4.91 0.31
CA CYS A 70 2.64 -4.65 0.83
C CYS A 70 1.91 -5.98 1.05
N TYR A 71 1.09 -6.04 2.08
CA TYR A 71 0.30 -7.22 2.44
C TYR A 71 -1.00 -6.80 3.12
N PRO A 72 -2.06 -7.63 3.02
CA PRO A 72 -3.27 -7.40 3.80
C PRO A 72 -2.97 -7.61 5.28
N TYR A 73 -3.44 -6.67 6.11
CA TYR A 73 -3.40 -6.74 7.56
C TYR A 73 -4.82 -6.90 8.07
N ASP A 74 -5.07 -8.01 8.77
CA ASP A 74 -6.31 -8.25 9.50
C ASP A 74 -6.02 -8.11 11.01
N PRO A 75 -6.57 -7.09 11.69
CA PRO A 75 -6.36 -6.91 13.13
C PRO A 75 -6.98 -8.03 13.98
N ALA A 76 -7.95 -8.79 13.45
CA ALA A 76 -8.54 -9.94 14.16
C ALA A 76 -7.64 -11.18 14.09
N SER A 77 -6.75 -11.27 13.10
CA SER A 77 -5.78 -12.34 12.92
C SER A 77 -4.43 -11.77 12.46
N PRO A 78 -3.74 -11.00 13.34
CA PRO A 78 -2.53 -10.29 12.95
C PRO A 78 -1.44 -11.26 12.50
N PRO A 79 -0.73 -10.97 11.40
CA PRO A 79 0.31 -11.86 10.90
C PRO A 79 1.48 -11.89 11.89
N MET A 80 2.04 -13.09 12.14
CA MET A 80 3.22 -13.25 13.01
C MET A 80 4.45 -12.50 12.50
N THR A 81 4.49 -12.15 11.22
CA THR A 81 5.62 -11.45 10.61
C THR A 81 5.13 -10.31 9.71
N PRO A 82 5.83 -9.17 9.67
CA PRO A 82 7.11 -8.88 10.34
C PRO A 82 6.96 -8.63 11.85
N LEU A 83 7.99 -9.02 12.62
CA LEU A 83 8.04 -8.76 14.06
C LEU A 83 8.17 -7.25 14.33
N GLY A 84 7.49 -6.76 15.36
CA GLY A 84 7.56 -5.36 15.78
C GLY A 84 6.72 -4.38 14.94
N GLN A 85 5.98 -4.86 13.94
CA GLN A 85 5.03 -4.01 13.20
C GLN A 85 3.99 -3.38 14.15
N PRO A 86 3.47 -2.18 13.83
CA PRO A 86 2.36 -1.59 14.58
C PRO A 86 1.17 -2.55 14.70
N GLN A 87 0.47 -2.58 15.83
CA GLN A 87 -0.71 -3.43 15.98
C GLN A 87 -1.99 -2.74 15.49
N ASP A 88 -2.01 -1.41 15.56
CA ASP A 88 -3.13 -0.59 15.13
C ASP A 88 -2.93 -0.05 13.71
N HIS A 89 -4.00 0.50 13.13
CA HIS A 89 -3.96 1.21 11.87
C HIS A 89 -3.22 2.53 12.01
N VAL A 90 -2.29 2.82 11.08
CA VAL A 90 -1.54 4.06 11.07
C VAL A 90 -2.31 5.12 10.26
N TYR A 91 -2.67 6.22 10.92
CA TYR A 91 -3.36 7.36 10.33
C TYR A 91 -2.38 8.45 9.85
N PRO A 92 -2.72 9.23 8.80
CA PRO A 92 -1.91 10.35 8.31
C PRO A 92 -1.77 11.50 9.30
#